data_AF-A0A7S4SS03-F1
#
_entry.id   AF-A0A7S4SS03-F1
#
_cell.length_a   1.000
_cell.length_b   1.000
_cell.length_c   1.000
_cell.angle_alpha   90.00
_cell.angle_beta   90.00
_cell.angle_gamma   90.00
#
_symmetry.space_group_name_H-M   'P 1'
#
loop_
_entity.id
_entity.type
_entity.pdbx_description
1 polymer ?
#
loop_
_entity_poly.entity_id
_entity_poly.type
_entity_poly.pdbx_seq_one_letter_code
_entity_poly.pdbx_strand_id
1 'polypeptide(L)'
;AIAGNSPALTTVAANGMAIDYSQGVDGHTLSYADDIAPIIAENCAECHREGGIAPFAMDNKLAVQGWSPMIREVVMTKRMPPGQIDNKVGYKMANEMNLSDAEIQKLIRWVDAGANVEGDDDPLTALVWPDTKWKMGEPDLIVKVPPQNIPATGVVDYMDIPLDLGLTEDRWVRGSEVAPDKAEVLHHIITTVVPPEGAMDPQQAFMEAIGKLPPERAQAIRGQMFAAIAAGQQPDMDRIFRENPDIDIGFILGGGD
;
A
#
# COMPACT_ATOMS: atom_id res chain seq x y z
N ALA A 1 -23.95 -11.42 26.89
CA ALA A 1 -23.88 -10.23 27.76
C ALA A 1 -22.84 -10.49 28.84
N ILE A 2 -21.67 -9.85 28.74
CA ILE A 2 -20.60 -9.99 29.75
C ILE A 2 -20.96 -9.07 30.91
N ALA A 3 -21.00 -9.65 32.11
CA ALA A 3 -21.45 -9.00 33.33
C ALA A 3 -20.52 -7.85 33.76
N GLY A 4 -20.91 -6.61 33.44
CA GLY A 4 -21.02 -5.43 34.32
C GLY A 4 -19.98 -5.04 35.37
N ASN A 5 -18.87 -5.76 35.57
CA ASN A 5 -17.84 -5.36 36.52
C ASN A 5 -16.70 -4.69 35.75
N SER A 6 -16.73 -3.36 35.72
CA SER A 6 -15.55 -2.58 35.32
C SER A 6 -14.46 -2.84 36.35
N PRO A 7 -13.33 -3.48 36.02
CA PRO A 7 -12.23 -3.58 36.97
C PRO A 7 -11.81 -2.16 37.34
N ALA A 8 -11.68 -1.89 38.63
CA ALA A 8 -11.15 -0.62 39.10
C ALA A 8 -9.77 -0.43 38.47
N LEU A 9 -9.64 0.60 37.62
CA LEU A 9 -8.35 0.96 37.04
C LEU A 9 -7.44 1.40 38.19
N THR A 10 -6.49 0.55 38.56
CA THR A 10 -5.44 0.91 39.51
C THR A 10 -4.50 1.89 38.82
N THR A 11 -4.71 3.18 39.05
CA THR A 11 -3.78 4.22 38.62
C THR A 11 -2.67 4.34 39.66
N VAL A 12 -1.43 4.12 39.26
CA VAL A 12 -0.25 4.40 40.09
C VAL A 12 0.31 5.75 39.66
N ALA A 13 0.56 6.64 40.61
CA ALA A 13 1.24 7.91 40.33
C ALA A 13 2.65 7.62 39.81
N ALA A 14 2.94 8.02 38.57
CA ALA A 14 4.29 7.99 38.04
C ALA A 14 5.09 9.15 38.65
N ASN A 15 6.18 8.84 39.35
CA ASN A 15 7.14 9.85 39.87
C ASN A 15 8.15 10.29 38.79
N GLY A 16 7.80 10.13 37.51
CA GLY A 16 8.62 10.60 36.40
C GLY A 16 8.48 12.11 36.23
N MET A 17 9.53 12.75 35.74
CA MET A 17 9.41 14.12 35.23
C MET A 17 8.35 14.11 34.12
N ALA A 18 7.42 15.07 34.14
CA ALA A 18 6.51 15.26 33.04
C ALA A 18 7.34 15.40 31.76
N ILE A 19 7.06 14.57 30.75
CA ILE A 19 7.64 14.79 29.42
C ILE A 19 6.95 16.04 28.90
N ASP A 20 7.62 17.16 29.06
CA ASP A 20 7.25 18.41 28.45
C ASP A 20 7.71 18.36 27.00
N TYR A 21 6.76 18.27 26.07
CA TYR A 21 7.03 18.36 24.63
C TYR A 21 7.30 19.82 24.20
N SER A 22 7.96 20.63 25.04
CA SER A 22 8.22 22.05 24.80
C SER A 22 9.38 22.32 23.84
N GLN A 23 9.82 21.34 23.06
CA GLN A 23 10.79 21.55 21.98
C GLN A 23 10.14 21.22 20.64
N GLY A 24 9.59 22.28 20.04
CA GLY A 24 8.88 22.29 18.77
C GLY A 24 7.90 23.47 18.62
N VAL A 25 7.64 24.23 19.71
CA VAL A 25 6.98 25.52 19.65
C VAL A 25 7.97 26.59 19.18
N ASP A 26 8.25 26.59 17.89
CA ASP A 26 8.20 27.90 17.25
C ASP A 26 6.74 28.34 17.33
N GLY A 27 6.47 29.51 17.90
CA GLY A 27 5.13 30.11 17.97
C GLY A 27 4.52 30.45 16.61
N HIS A 28 4.94 29.76 15.55
CA HIS A 28 4.38 29.82 14.22
C HIS A 28 3.11 28.98 14.18
N THR A 29 1.97 29.67 14.17
CA THR A 29 0.70 29.09 13.75
C THR A 29 0.88 28.53 12.34
N LEU A 30 0.65 27.22 12.17
CA LEU A 30 0.74 26.56 10.87
C LEU A 30 -0.29 27.17 9.91
N SER A 31 0.16 27.52 8.71
CA SER A 31 -0.67 28.06 7.65
C SER A 31 -1.30 26.91 6.85
N TYR A 32 -2.60 26.96 6.60
CA TYR A 32 -3.22 25.99 5.69
C TYR A 32 -2.55 26.03 4.32
N ALA A 33 -2.40 27.23 3.73
CA ALA A 33 -1.90 27.39 2.37
C ALA A 33 -0.41 27.01 2.24
N ASP A 34 0.42 27.37 3.22
CA ASP A 34 1.87 27.21 3.11
C ASP A 34 2.39 25.90 3.73
N ASP A 35 1.73 25.38 4.77
CA ASP A 35 2.23 24.21 5.50
C ASP A 35 1.43 22.92 5.24
N ILE A 36 0.13 23.03 4.98
CA ILE A 36 -0.78 21.87 4.94
C ILE A 36 -1.18 21.50 3.52
N ALA A 37 -1.61 22.48 2.73
CA ALA A 37 -2.02 22.26 1.34
C ALA A 37 -0.94 21.58 0.49
N PRO A 38 0.38 21.91 0.63
CA PRO A 38 1.42 21.20 -0.11
C PRO A 38 1.50 19.71 0.25
N ILE A 39 1.35 19.37 1.53
CA ILE A 39 1.35 17.96 1.99
C ILE A 39 0.16 17.22 1.39
N ILE A 40 -1.03 17.83 1.41
CA ILE A 40 -2.24 17.24 0.83
C ILE A 40 -2.11 17.09 -0.68
N ALA A 41 -1.60 18.11 -1.37
CA ALA A 41 -1.39 18.09 -2.82
C ALA A 41 -0.47 16.95 -3.25
N GLU A 42 0.66 16.77 -2.55
CA GLU A 42 1.68 15.79 -2.89
C GLU A 42 1.28 14.36 -2.50
N ASN A 43 0.69 14.17 -1.32
CA ASN A 43 0.51 12.83 -0.73
C ASN A 43 -0.92 12.32 -0.74
N CYS A 44 -1.92 13.15 -1.05
CA CYS A 44 -3.34 12.80 -0.88
C CYS A 44 -4.17 13.09 -2.12
N ALA A 45 -4.01 14.27 -2.71
CA ALA A 45 -4.92 14.80 -3.71
C ALA A 45 -4.92 14.01 -5.02
N GLU A 46 -3.85 13.26 -5.34
CA GLU A 46 -3.85 12.41 -6.53
C GLU A 46 -4.99 11.36 -6.50
N CYS A 47 -5.24 10.78 -5.33
CA CYS A 47 -6.32 9.83 -5.10
C CYS A 47 -7.60 10.51 -4.60
N HIS A 48 -7.46 11.49 -3.72
CA HIS A 48 -8.53 12.29 -3.15
C HIS A 48 -8.83 13.54 -3.99
N ARG A 49 -9.31 13.33 -5.20
CA ARG A 49 -9.81 14.37 -6.10
C ARG A 49 -11.17 13.97 -6.66
N GLU A 50 -11.89 14.92 -7.24
CA GLU A 50 -13.09 14.60 -8.00
C GLU A 50 -12.77 13.61 -9.13
N GLY A 51 -13.55 12.54 -9.25
CA GLY A 51 -13.30 11.43 -10.19
C GLY A 51 -12.07 10.58 -9.85
N GLY A 52 -11.41 10.81 -8.72
CA GLY A 52 -10.34 9.96 -8.19
C GLY A 52 -10.86 8.65 -7.59
N ILE A 53 -9.94 7.77 -7.19
CA ILE A 53 -10.27 6.47 -6.60
C ILE A 53 -10.73 6.55 -5.14
N ALA A 54 -10.39 7.64 -4.44
CA ALA A 54 -10.76 7.80 -3.05
C ALA A 54 -12.23 8.23 -2.89
N PRO A 55 -12.88 7.92 -1.75
CA PRO A 55 -14.32 8.11 -1.58
C PRO A 55 -14.77 9.58 -1.50
N PHE A 56 -13.84 10.53 -1.40
CA PHE A 56 -14.13 11.96 -1.38
C PHE A 56 -12.94 12.78 -1.87
N ALA A 57 -13.22 13.98 -2.37
CA ALA A 57 -12.22 14.92 -2.85
C ALA A 57 -11.67 15.81 -1.72
N MET A 58 -10.36 16.02 -1.74
CA MET A 58 -9.61 16.99 -0.93
C MET A 58 -9.13 18.13 -1.85
N ASP A 59 -10.06 18.76 -2.54
CA ASP A 59 -9.81 19.76 -3.60
C ASP A 59 -9.93 21.21 -3.13
N ASN A 60 -10.29 21.43 -1.87
CA ASN A 60 -10.42 22.76 -1.28
C ASN A 60 -10.25 22.73 0.25
N LYS A 61 -10.01 23.91 0.82
CA LYS A 61 -9.73 24.09 2.25
C LYS A 61 -10.87 23.69 3.16
N LEU A 62 -12.12 23.91 2.75
CA LEU A 62 -13.28 23.55 3.56
C LEU A 62 -13.49 22.03 3.61
N ALA A 63 -13.24 21.34 2.49
CA ALA A 63 -13.24 19.88 2.45
C ALA A 63 -12.16 19.32 3.40
N VAL A 64 -10.91 19.78 3.27
CA VAL A 64 -9.80 19.33 4.13
C VAL A 64 -10.05 19.66 5.60
N GLN A 65 -10.58 20.85 5.91
CA GLN A 65 -10.97 21.21 7.26
C GLN A 65 -12.07 20.29 7.81
N GLY A 66 -13.13 20.04 7.05
CA GLY A 66 -14.24 19.18 7.46
C GLY A 66 -13.82 17.74 7.75
N TRP A 67 -12.86 17.22 6.98
CA TRP A 67 -12.30 15.87 7.16
C TRP A 67 -11.11 15.81 8.13
N SER A 68 -10.67 16.94 8.69
CA SER A 68 -9.47 17.03 9.52
C SER A 68 -9.42 16.03 10.69
N PRO A 69 -10.51 15.72 11.43
CA PRO A 69 -10.44 14.72 12.50
C PRO A 69 -10.18 13.31 11.96
N MET A 70 -10.74 12.99 10.79
CA MET A 70 -10.52 11.71 10.13
C MET A 70 -9.10 11.62 9.57
N ILE A 71 -8.60 12.68 8.92
CA ILE A 71 -7.22 12.77 8.42
C ILE A 71 -6.23 12.48 9.56
N ARG A 72 -6.39 13.15 10.70
CA ARG A 72 -5.58 12.93 11.90
C ARG A 72 -5.60 11.46 12.33
N GLU A 73 -6.79 10.88 12.45
CA GLU A 73 -7.00 9.50 12.88
C GLU A 73 -6.34 8.48 11.92
N VAL A 74 -6.55 8.59 10.61
CA VAL A 74 -6.00 7.63 9.64
C VAL A 74 -4.49 7.76 9.47
N VAL A 75 -3.94 8.97 9.63
CA VAL A 75 -2.48 9.20 9.62
C VAL A 75 -1.84 8.63 10.89
N MET A 76 -2.42 8.90 12.08
CA MET A 76 -1.90 8.36 13.34
C MET A 76 -1.96 6.84 13.42
N THR A 77 -3.03 6.26 12.90
CA THR A 77 -3.22 4.80 12.87
C THR A 77 -2.58 4.13 11.67
N LYS A 78 -1.84 4.88 10.84
CA LYS A 78 -1.14 4.34 9.67
C LYS A 78 -2.06 3.60 8.69
N ARG A 79 -3.32 4.02 8.62
CA ARG A 79 -4.28 3.56 7.59
C ARG A 79 -4.12 4.35 6.31
N MET A 80 -3.60 5.57 6.40
CA MET A 80 -3.23 6.40 5.27
C MET A 80 -1.80 6.94 5.41
N PRO A 81 -1.10 7.15 4.28
CA PRO A 81 -1.46 6.66 2.94
C PRO A 81 -1.44 5.11 2.85
N PRO A 82 -2.13 4.50 1.88
CA PRO A 82 -2.16 3.04 1.77
C PRO A 82 -0.78 2.48 1.39
N GLY A 83 -0.53 1.21 1.73
CA GLY A 83 0.71 0.49 1.39
C GLY A 83 1.77 0.48 2.50
N GLN A 84 1.86 1.55 3.31
CA GLN A 84 2.71 1.63 4.51
C GLN A 84 4.15 1.10 4.29
N ILE A 85 4.74 1.44 3.14
CA ILE A 85 6.09 1.01 2.76
C ILE A 85 7.07 1.62 3.77
N ASP A 86 7.88 0.79 4.43
CA ASP A 86 8.86 1.27 5.40
C ASP A 86 10.00 2.03 4.71
N ASN A 87 9.93 3.37 4.77
CA ASN A 87 10.92 4.28 4.20
C ASN A 87 12.14 4.54 5.12
N LYS A 88 12.25 3.88 6.27
CA LYS A 88 13.35 4.05 7.22
C LYS A 88 14.43 2.99 7.07
N VAL A 89 14.04 1.77 6.70
CA VAL A 89 14.95 0.62 6.56
C VAL A 89 15.04 0.11 5.12
N GLY A 90 14.03 0.36 4.30
CA GLY A 90 13.97 -0.08 2.91
C GLY A 90 14.73 0.79 1.90
N TYR A 91 14.80 0.31 0.67
CA TYR A 91 15.20 1.14 -0.47
C TYR A 91 14.12 2.18 -0.75
N LYS A 92 14.54 3.41 -1.02
CA LYS A 92 13.60 4.45 -1.47
C LYS A 92 13.00 4.06 -2.81
N MET A 93 11.68 4.06 -2.88
CA MET A 93 10.94 3.79 -4.10
C MET A 93 10.47 5.10 -4.71
N ALA A 94 10.48 5.17 -6.05
CA ALA A 94 9.78 6.25 -6.72
C ALA A 94 8.28 6.15 -6.42
N ASN A 95 7.63 7.28 -6.17
CA ASN A 95 6.21 7.36 -5.85
C ASN A 95 5.82 6.59 -4.56
N GLU A 96 6.75 6.43 -3.61
CA GLU A 96 6.39 6.01 -2.26
C GLU A 96 5.55 7.14 -1.63
N MET A 97 4.22 6.97 -1.61
CA MET A 97 3.27 7.92 -1.01
C MET A 97 3.41 7.89 0.52
N ASN A 98 4.57 8.27 1.04
CA ASN A 98 4.89 8.21 2.46
C ASN A 98 4.98 9.61 3.03
N LEU A 99 4.32 9.81 4.18
CA LEU A 99 4.50 11.01 4.97
C LEU A 99 5.78 10.91 5.80
N SER A 100 6.61 11.95 5.78
CA SER A 100 7.71 12.11 6.72
C SER A 100 7.21 12.36 8.14
N ASP A 101 8.04 12.07 9.13
CA ASP A 101 7.71 12.35 10.54
C ASP A 101 7.37 13.84 10.75
N ALA A 102 7.97 14.75 9.98
CA ALA A 102 7.70 16.19 10.03
C ALA A 102 6.33 16.56 9.45
N GLU A 103 5.95 15.98 8.31
CA GLU A 103 4.64 16.20 7.68
C GLU A 103 3.51 15.65 8.55
N ILE A 104 3.69 14.45 9.13
CA ILE A 104 2.77 13.88 10.10
C ILE A 104 2.58 14.87 11.25
N GLN A 105 3.67 15.34 11.85
CA GLN A 105 3.58 16.30 12.96
C GLN A 105 2.87 17.60 12.57
N LYS A 106 3.11 18.14 11.37
CA LYS A 106 2.41 19.33 10.87
C LYS A 106 0.91 19.08 10.78
N LEU A 107 0.49 17.99 10.14
CA LEU A 107 -0.93 17.62 10.04
C LEU A 107 -1.56 17.48 11.42
N ILE A 108 -0.97 16.69 12.33
CA ILE A 108 -1.53 16.46 13.66
C ILE A 108 -1.64 17.76 14.46
N ARG A 109 -0.58 18.59 14.49
CA ARG A 109 -0.60 19.87 15.20
C ARG A 109 -1.62 20.83 14.63
N TRP A 110 -1.75 20.89 13.30
CA TRP A 110 -2.74 21.74 12.65
C TRP A 110 -4.16 21.31 13.00
N VAL A 111 -4.47 20.00 13.00
CA VAL A 111 -5.78 19.50 13.42
C VAL A 111 -6.03 19.76 14.92
N ASP A 112 -5.04 19.50 15.79
CA ASP A 112 -5.15 19.73 17.24
C ASP A 112 -5.33 21.23 17.58
N ALA A 113 -4.81 22.13 16.72
CA ALA A 113 -5.02 23.58 16.82
C ALA A 113 -6.37 24.04 16.22
N GLY A 114 -7.26 23.12 15.83
CA GLY A 114 -8.59 23.42 15.33
C GLY A 114 -8.71 23.47 13.81
N ALA A 115 -7.70 23.00 13.06
CA ALA A 115 -7.70 22.93 11.60
C ALA A 115 -8.03 24.27 10.94
N ASN A 116 -7.34 25.34 11.35
CA ASN A 116 -7.62 26.69 10.84
C ASN A 116 -7.25 26.81 9.35
N VAL A 117 -8.15 27.37 8.56
CA VAL A 117 -8.02 27.62 7.10
C VAL A 117 -8.22 29.10 6.75
N GLU A 118 -7.94 29.99 7.70
CA GLU A 118 -7.95 31.44 7.51
C GLU A 118 -7.12 31.89 6.31
N GLY A 119 -7.56 32.99 5.68
CA GLY A 119 -7.00 33.50 4.43
C GLY A 119 -7.86 33.13 3.22
N ASP A 120 -7.71 33.87 2.13
CA ASP A 120 -8.47 33.65 0.89
C ASP A 120 -7.81 32.61 -0.03
N ASP A 121 -6.51 32.37 0.15
CA ASP A 121 -5.75 31.45 -0.68
C ASP A 121 -6.20 29.99 -0.47
N ASP A 122 -6.30 29.25 -1.57
CA ASP A 122 -6.65 27.83 -1.56
C ASP A 122 -5.87 27.08 -2.64
N PRO A 123 -4.61 26.70 -2.36
CA PRO A 123 -3.74 26.06 -3.35
C PRO A 123 -4.32 24.76 -3.92
N LEU A 124 -5.17 24.05 -3.17
CA LEU A 124 -5.77 22.79 -3.63
C LEU A 124 -6.76 23.02 -4.78
N THR A 125 -7.43 24.17 -4.82
CA THR A 125 -8.35 24.52 -5.92
C THR A 125 -7.61 24.82 -7.23
N ALA A 126 -6.32 25.12 -7.15
CA ALA A 126 -5.47 25.37 -8.31
C ALA A 126 -4.83 24.09 -8.88
N LEU A 127 -5.03 22.94 -8.24
CA LEU A 127 -4.51 21.67 -8.74
C LEU A 127 -5.22 21.30 -10.05
N VAL A 128 -4.40 21.01 -11.06
CA VAL A 128 -4.88 20.59 -12.38
C VAL A 128 -4.44 19.16 -12.61
N TRP A 129 -5.39 18.34 -13.02
CA TRP A 129 -5.16 16.93 -13.30
C TRP A 129 -5.13 16.69 -14.81
N PRO A 130 -4.19 15.86 -15.31
CA PRO A 130 -4.16 15.50 -16.72
C PRO A 130 -5.50 14.88 -17.15
N ASP A 131 -6.08 15.38 -18.25
CA ASP A 131 -7.27 14.79 -18.89
C ASP A 131 -6.86 13.60 -19.76
N THR A 132 -6.34 12.57 -19.09
CA THR A 132 -5.91 11.32 -19.72
C THR A 132 -6.21 10.16 -18.78
N LYS A 133 -6.57 9.03 -19.38
CA LYS A 133 -6.70 7.75 -18.65
C LYS A 133 -5.35 7.10 -18.33
N TRP A 134 -4.25 7.65 -18.84
CA TRP A 134 -2.89 7.16 -18.64
C TRP A 134 -2.09 8.13 -17.79
N LYS A 135 -1.83 7.77 -16.55
CA LYS A 135 -1.01 8.55 -15.61
C LYS A 135 0.47 8.52 -15.95
N MET A 136 0.96 7.42 -16.52
CA MET A 136 2.38 7.27 -16.88
C MET A 136 2.75 7.81 -18.27
N GLY A 137 1.80 8.46 -18.97
CA GLY A 137 1.95 8.89 -20.36
C GLY A 137 1.35 7.88 -21.34
N GLU A 138 1.41 8.17 -22.64
CA GLU A 138 0.87 7.27 -23.67
C GLU A 138 1.63 5.93 -23.68
N PRO A 139 0.94 4.78 -23.56
CA PRO A 139 1.59 3.48 -23.54
C PRO A 139 2.00 3.00 -24.94
N ASP A 140 3.14 2.31 -25.01
CA ASP A 140 3.63 1.69 -26.25
C ASP A 140 2.83 0.44 -26.66
N LEU A 141 2.18 -0.22 -25.68
CA LEU A 141 1.37 -1.42 -25.89
C LEU A 141 0.06 -1.30 -25.09
N ILE A 142 -1.07 -1.44 -25.77
CA ILE A 142 -2.39 -1.49 -25.15
C ILE A 142 -2.96 -2.89 -25.32
N VAL A 143 -3.13 -3.58 -24.20
CA VAL A 143 -3.80 -4.89 -24.14
C VAL A 143 -5.24 -4.69 -23.73
N LYS A 144 -6.18 -5.14 -24.56
CA LYS A 144 -7.61 -5.00 -24.27
C LYS A 144 -8.11 -6.19 -23.47
N VAL A 145 -8.57 -5.92 -22.25
CA VAL A 145 -9.28 -6.92 -21.42
C VAL A 145 -10.69 -7.12 -21.98
N PRO A 146 -11.15 -8.36 -22.24
CA PRO A 146 -12.53 -8.61 -22.64
C PRO A 146 -13.55 -8.09 -21.63
N PRO A 147 -14.76 -7.66 -22.06
CA PRO A 147 -15.80 -7.19 -21.15
C PRO A 147 -16.22 -8.26 -20.14
N GLN A 148 -16.37 -7.86 -18.88
CA GLN A 148 -16.84 -8.71 -17.79
C GLN A 148 -18.25 -8.31 -17.36
N ASN A 149 -19.09 -9.32 -17.07
CA ASN A 149 -20.43 -9.08 -16.54
C ASN A 149 -20.37 -9.07 -15.01
N ILE A 150 -20.45 -7.88 -14.42
CA ILE A 150 -20.43 -7.70 -12.97
C ILE A 150 -21.86 -7.53 -12.46
N PRO A 151 -22.35 -8.39 -11.54
CA PRO A 151 -23.66 -8.21 -10.92
C PRO A 151 -23.67 -6.93 -10.07
N ALA A 152 -24.81 -6.25 -10.00
CA ALA A 152 -24.94 -5.01 -9.23
C ALA A 152 -24.75 -5.20 -7.71
N THR A 153 -24.94 -6.42 -7.22
CA THR A 153 -24.83 -6.80 -5.80
C THR A 153 -24.32 -8.22 -5.69
N GLY A 154 -23.59 -8.52 -4.61
CA GLY A 154 -23.14 -9.87 -4.27
C GLY A 154 -21.62 -9.93 -4.14
N VAL A 155 -21.12 -11.16 -4.03
CA VAL A 155 -19.69 -11.47 -4.05
C VAL A 155 -19.36 -12.04 -5.42
N VAL A 156 -18.27 -11.59 -6.00
CA VAL A 156 -17.75 -12.09 -7.28
C VAL A 156 -16.42 -12.74 -6.98
N ASP A 157 -16.25 -13.99 -7.42
CA ASP A 157 -14.98 -14.69 -7.30
C ASP A 157 -13.91 -14.01 -8.16
N TYR A 158 -12.64 -14.23 -7.83
CA TYR A 158 -11.53 -13.75 -8.66
C TYR A 158 -11.68 -14.22 -10.10
N MET A 159 -11.50 -13.28 -11.03
CA MET A 159 -11.50 -13.57 -12.46
C MET A 159 -10.06 -13.63 -12.95
N ASP A 160 -9.59 -14.82 -13.28
CA ASP A 160 -8.30 -15.01 -13.95
C ASP A 160 -8.50 -14.90 -15.46
N ILE A 161 -8.05 -13.78 -16.02
CA ILE A 161 -8.20 -13.47 -17.45
C ILE A 161 -6.83 -13.55 -18.12
N PRO A 162 -6.45 -14.69 -18.72
CA PRO A 162 -5.21 -14.79 -19.47
C PRO A 162 -5.31 -13.95 -20.75
N LEU A 163 -4.29 -13.12 -20.98
CA LEU A 163 -4.20 -12.25 -22.15
C LEU A 163 -2.90 -12.53 -22.90
N ASP A 164 -3.01 -12.78 -24.20
CA ASP A 164 -1.85 -12.85 -25.08
C ASP A 164 -1.37 -11.41 -25.38
N LEU A 165 -0.12 -11.13 -25.01
CA LEU A 165 0.51 -9.83 -25.24
C LEU A 165 0.92 -9.63 -26.71
N GLY A 166 0.95 -10.70 -27.51
CA GLY A 166 1.37 -10.66 -28.91
C GLY A 166 2.84 -10.30 -29.10
N LEU A 167 3.66 -10.45 -28.06
CA LEU A 167 5.10 -10.18 -28.11
C LEU A 167 5.80 -11.30 -28.88
N THR A 168 6.57 -10.93 -29.90
CA THR A 168 7.37 -11.87 -30.72
C THR A 168 8.85 -11.91 -30.33
N GLU A 169 9.25 -11.06 -29.39
CA GLU A 169 10.61 -10.94 -28.87
C GLU A 169 10.57 -10.41 -27.43
N ASP A 170 11.65 -10.63 -26.68
CA ASP A 170 11.77 -10.16 -25.32
C ASP A 170 11.77 -8.63 -25.26
N ARG A 171 11.03 -8.08 -24.29
CA ARG A 171 10.90 -6.64 -24.07
C ARG A 171 11.09 -6.31 -22.59
N TRP A 172 11.79 -5.22 -22.33
CA TRP A 172 11.86 -4.63 -21.00
C TRP A 172 10.58 -3.86 -20.69
N VAL A 173 10.01 -4.11 -19.52
CA VAL A 173 8.84 -3.37 -19.02
C VAL A 173 9.33 -2.30 -18.04
N ARG A 174 8.99 -1.04 -18.31
CA ARG A 174 9.28 0.08 -17.39
C ARG A 174 8.12 0.38 -16.43
N GLY A 175 6.89 0.01 -16.83
CA GLY A 175 5.69 0.18 -16.02
C GLY A 175 4.49 -0.49 -16.69
N SER A 176 3.48 -0.81 -15.89
CA SER A 176 2.18 -1.27 -16.33
C SER A 176 1.08 -0.41 -15.70
N GLU A 177 0.08 -0.03 -16.48
CA GLU A 177 -1.07 0.74 -16.01
C GLU A 177 -2.35 0.03 -16.41
N VAL A 178 -3.36 0.09 -15.53
CA VAL A 178 -4.68 -0.45 -15.80
C VAL A 178 -5.66 0.72 -15.83
N ALA A 179 -6.31 0.89 -16.97
CA ALA A 179 -7.32 1.90 -17.19
C ALA A 179 -8.71 1.24 -17.30
N PRO A 180 -9.47 1.14 -16.19
CA PRO A 180 -10.80 0.54 -16.21
C PRO A 180 -11.84 1.47 -16.85
N ASP A 181 -12.80 0.89 -17.57
CA ASP A 181 -13.95 1.64 -18.12
C ASP A 181 -14.94 2.09 -17.01
N LYS A 182 -14.99 1.37 -15.89
CA LYS A 182 -15.82 1.65 -14.72
C LYS A 182 -15.02 1.42 -13.43
N ALA A 183 -14.43 2.47 -12.90
CA ALA A 183 -13.59 2.38 -11.69
C ALA A 183 -14.41 2.06 -10.43
N GLU A 184 -15.71 2.41 -10.41
CA GLU A 184 -16.57 2.28 -9.23
C GLU A 184 -16.88 0.82 -8.86
N VAL A 185 -16.67 -0.11 -9.80
CA VAL A 185 -16.92 -1.55 -9.60
C VAL A 185 -15.63 -2.38 -9.51
N LEU A 186 -14.47 -1.77 -9.75
CA LEU A 186 -13.18 -2.45 -9.68
C LEU A 186 -12.58 -2.30 -8.28
N HIS A 187 -12.42 -3.41 -7.55
CA HIS A 187 -11.84 -3.37 -6.20
C HIS A 187 -10.29 -3.38 -6.23
N HIS A 188 -9.68 -4.26 -7.02
CA HIS A 188 -8.24 -4.27 -7.30
C HIS A 188 -7.97 -5.19 -8.49
N ILE A 189 -6.75 -5.11 -9.02
CA ILE A 189 -6.24 -5.97 -10.08
C ILE A 189 -4.84 -6.43 -9.71
N ILE A 190 -4.53 -7.69 -10.01
CA ILE A 190 -3.21 -8.26 -9.88
C ILE A 190 -2.78 -8.67 -11.28
N THR A 191 -1.66 -8.12 -11.76
CA THR A 191 -1.10 -8.46 -13.06
C THR A 191 0.09 -9.38 -12.88
N THR A 192 -0.01 -10.60 -13.39
CA THR A 192 1.08 -11.58 -13.38
C THR A 192 1.52 -11.87 -14.80
N VAL A 193 2.83 -11.93 -15.03
CA VAL A 193 3.39 -12.34 -16.33
C VAL A 193 3.52 -13.86 -16.31
N VAL A 194 2.91 -14.52 -17.30
CA VAL A 194 3.11 -15.95 -17.55
C VAL A 194 4.08 -16.08 -18.71
N PRO A 195 5.27 -16.66 -18.51
CA PRO A 195 6.24 -16.80 -19.59
C PRO A 195 5.77 -17.85 -20.62
N PRO A 196 6.32 -17.85 -21.86
CA PRO A 196 5.89 -18.76 -22.93
C PRO A 196 5.97 -20.25 -22.57
N GLU A 197 6.93 -20.62 -21.72
CA GLU A 197 7.10 -21.96 -21.16
C GLU A 197 6.03 -22.36 -20.13
N GLY A 198 5.15 -21.43 -19.75
CA GLY A 198 4.10 -21.60 -18.74
C GLY A 198 4.55 -21.20 -17.34
N ALA A 199 3.59 -21.08 -16.41
CA ALA A 199 3.91 -20.85 -15.01
C ALA A 199 4.71 -22.04 -14.46
N MET A 200 5.79 -21.75 -13.73
CA MET A 200 6.59 -22.78 -13.09
C MET A 200 5.73 -23.56 -12.09
N ASP A 201 5.85 -24.89 -12.10
CA ASP A 201 5.19 -25.72 -11.10
C ASP A 201 5.65 -25.27 -9.69
N PRO A 202 4.75 -24.96 -8.74
CA PRO A 202 5.13 -24.48 -7.42
C PRO A 202 6.12 -25.39 -6.69
N GLN A 203 6.05 -26.71 -6.92
CA GLN A 203 7.03 -27.64 -6.36
C GLN A 203 8.40 -27.48 -7.02
N GLN A 204 8.45 -27.33 -8.34
CA GLN A 204 9.68 -27.04 -9.07
C GLN A 204 10.29 -25.70 -8.65
N ALA A 205 9.50 -24.64 -8.56
CA ALA A 205 9.93 -23.30 -8.13
C ALA A 205 10.52 -23.33 -6.71
N PHE A 206 9.86 -24.02 -5.79
CA PHE A 206 10.35 -24.20 -4.43
C PHE A 206 11.67 -24.99 -4.39
N MET A 207 11.78 -26.08 -5.16
CA MET A 207 12.99 -26.89 -5.20
C MET A 207 14.18 -26.16 -5.83
N GLU A 208 13.92 -25.30 -6.81
CA GLU A 208 14.92 -24.41 -7.41
C GLU A 208 15.35 -23.31 -6.44
N ALA A 209 14.40 -22.68 -5.74
CA ALA A 209 14.68 -21.68 -4.71
C ALA A 209 15.54 -22.27 -3.57
N ILE A 210 15.23 -23.49 -3.10
CA ILE A 210 16.09 -24.21 -2.14
C ILE A 210 17.45 -24.56 -2.76
N GLY A 211 17.50 -24.84 -4.07
CA GLY A 211 18.74 -25.13 -4.80
C GLY A 211 19.73 -23.97 -4.83
N LYS A 212 19.26 -22.72 -4.72
CA LYS A 212 20.08 -21.51 -4.62
C LYS A 212 20.71 -21.31 -3.23
N LEU A 213 20.26 -22.04 -2.20
CA LEU A 213 20.82 -21.99 -0.85
C LEU A 213 22.14 -22.78 -0.74
N PRO A 214 22.97 -22.50 0.29
CA PRO A 214 24.13 -23.33 0.62
C PRO A 214 23.77 -24.83 0.72
N PRO A 215 24.62 -25.75 0.21
CA PRO A 215 24.27 -27.17 0.06
C PRO A 215 23.77 -27.85 1.33
N GLU A 216 24.35 -27.55 2.49
CA GLU A 216 23.90 -28.08 3.80
C GLU A 216 22.47 -27.67 4.14
N ARG A 217 22.14 -26.40 3.94
CA ARG A 217 20.79 -25.86 4.20
C ARG A 217 19.78 -26.48 3.24
N ALA A 218 20.15 -26.55 1.96
CA ALA A 218 19.31 -27.15 0.94
C ALA A 218 19.01 -28.63 1.21
N GLN A 219 20.00 -29.39 1.72
CA GLN A 219 19.81 -30.78 2.14
C GLN A 219 18.94 -30.91 3.41
N ALA A 220 19.13 -30.03 4.39
CA ALA A 220 18.31 -30.03 5.61
C ALA A 220 16.82 -29.82 5.29
N ILE A 221 16.50 -28.85 4.43
CA ILE A 221 15.13 -28.58 4.00
C ILE A 221 14.55 -29.77 3.22
N ARG A 222 15.30 -30.34 2.26
CA ARG A 222 14.88 -31.55 1.53
C ARG A 222 14.63 -32.73 2.48
N GLY A 223 15.45 -32.89 3.52
CA GLY A 223 15.28 -33.92 4.54
C GLY A 223 13.99 -33.74 5.36
N GLN A 224 13.67 -32.51 5.75
CA GLN A 224 12.42 -32.18 6.45
C GLN A 224 11.20 -32.48 5.56
N MET A 225 11.24 -32.09 4.29
CA MET A 225 10.17 -32.39 3.33
C MET A 225 9.99 -33.88 3.15
N PHE A 226 11.09 -34.62 2.94
CA PHE A 226 11.04 -36.07 2.74
C PHE A 226 10.45 -36.77 3.97
N ALA A 227 10.85 -36.35 5.18
CA ALA A 227 10.32 -36.92 6.43
C ALA A 227 8.81 -36.69 6.58
N ALA A 228 8.31 -35.49 6.25
CA ALA A 228 6.88 -35.18 6.30
C ALA A 228 6.09 -36.02 5.27
N ILE A 229 6.56 -36.08 4.03
CA ILE A 229 5.93 -36.86 2.95
C ILE A 229 5.93 -38.36 3.28
N ALA A 230 7.05 -38.89 3.79
CA ALA A 230 7.15 -40.29 4.20
C ALA A 230 6.21 -40.61 5.37
N ALA A 231 5.88 -39.63 6.21
CA ALA A 231 4.89 -39.74 7.28
C ALA A 231 3.44 -39.53 6.80
N GLY A 232 3.21 -39.28 5.49
CA GLY A 232 1.89 -38.97 4.95
C GLY A 232 1.36 -37.58 5.37
N GLN A 233 2.25 -36.70 5.83
CA GLN A 233 1.94 -35.35 6.28
C GLN A 233 2.35 -34.32 5.22
N GLN A 234 1.74 -33.14 5.26
CA GLN A 234 2.25 -32.02 4.48
C GLN A 234 3.45 -31.38 5.21
N PRO A 235 4.51 -31.00 4.47
CA PRO A 235 5.62 -30.23 5.05
C PRO A 235 5.12 -28.93 5.67
N ASP A 236 5.66 -28.56 6.83
CA ASP A 236 5.37 -27.29 7.50
C ASP A 236 6.11 -26.15 6.79
N MET A 237 5.48 -25.63 5.74
CA MET A 237 6.05 -24.58 4.89
C MET A 237 6.26 -23.27 5.65
N ASP A 238 5.36 -22.91 6.56
CA ASP A 238 5.46 -21.70 7.38
C ASP A 238 6.72 -21.72 8.24
N ARG A 239 7.03 -22.87 8.84
CA ARG A 239 8.26 -23.05 9.60
C ARG A 239 9.49 -22.96 8.70
N ILE A 240 9.47 -23.61 7.54
CA ILE A 240 10.59 -23.62 6.60
C ILE A 240 10.93 -22.20 6.14
N PHE A 241 9.93 -21.40 5.75
CA PHE A 241 10.14 -20.02 5.31
C PHE A 241 10.61 -19.10 6.45
N ARG A 242 10.08 -19.29 7.68
CA ARG A 242 10.52 -18.50 8.84
C ARG A 242 11.97 -18.78 9.25
N GLU A 243 12.40 -20.03 9.15
CA GLU A 243 13.78 -20.44 9.44
C GLU A 243 14.74 -20.12 8.29
N ASN A 244 14.22 -19.79 7.09
CA ASN A 244 15.00 -19.49 5.89
C ASN A 244 14.45 -18.25 5.16
N PRO A 245 14.67 -17.04 5.74
CA PRO A 245 14.16 -15.79 5.17
C PRO A 245 14.80 -15.43 3.81
N ASP A 246 15.93 -16.05 3.48
CA ASP A 246 16.64 -15.85 2.20
C ASP A 246 16.00 -16.63 1.04
N ILE A 247 14.99 -17.47 1.30
CA ILE A 247 14.24 -18.12 0.22
C ILE A 247 13.42 -17.05 -0.48
N ASP A 248 13.66 -16.89 -1.78
CA ASP A 248 12.94 -15.95 -2.60
C ASP A 248 11.49 -16.42 -2.82
N ILE A 249 10.59 -15.89 -1.99
CA ILE A 249 9.15 -16.13 -2.07
C ILE A 249 8.57 -15.45 -3.32
N GLY A 250 9.17 -14.35 -3.80
CA GLY A 250 8.78 -13.68 -5.03
C GLY A 250 8.90 -14.63 -6.21
N PHE A 251 10.07 -15.26 -6.36
CA PHE A 251 10.33 -16.27 -7.39
C PHE A 251 9.35 -17.46 -7.32
N ILE A 252 8.97 -17.90 -6.12
CA ILE A 252 8.02 -19.01 -5.93
C ILE A 252 6.58 -18.62 -6.32
N LEU A 253 6.20 -17.36 -6.13
CA LEU A 253 4.86 -16.84 -6.42
C LEU A 253 4.76 -16.19 -7.82
N GLY A 254 5.81 -16.27 -8.64
CA GLY A 254 5.83 -15.74 -10.01
C GLY A 254 6.19 -14.25 -10.11
N GLY A 255 6.70 -13.64 -9.05
CA GLY A 255 7.38 -12.34 -9.11
C GLY A 255 8.82 -12.54 -9.56
N GLY A 256 9.17 -12.01 -10.73
CA GLY A 256 10.57 -11.89 -11.15
C GLY A 256 11.28 -10.74 -10.44
N ASP A 257 12.61 -10.86 -10.31
CA ASP A 257 13.53 -9.83 -9.80
C ASP A 257 13.37 -8.46 -10.47
#